data_AF-A0A368JGZ2-F1
#
_entry.id   AF-A0A368JGZ2-F1
#
_cell.length_a   1.000
_cell.length_b   1.000
_cell.length_c   1.000
_cell.angle_alpha   90.00
_cell.angle_beta   90.00
_cell.angle_gamma   90.00
#
_symmetry.space_group_name_H-M   'P 1'
#
loop_
_entity.id
_entity.type
_entity.pdbx_description
1 polymer ?
#
loop_
_entity_poly.entity_id
_entity_poly.type
_entity_poly.pdbx_seq_one_letter_code
_entity_poly.pdbx_strand_id
1 'polypeptide(L)'
;MESGFSFLKVGRWLKSLFEFGQAIKGEAKFTIQFGKTENQIYHAFRHTDALGLERTIVETAIKKHFPSIASKITEGKPLNSIIEIAGQRIQYSAFKLSDGTINIGRIHGVK
;
A
#
# COMPACT_ATOMS: atom_id res chain seq x y z
N MET A 1 -29.03 36.97 18.37
CA MET A 1 -27.92 36.11 18.80
C MET A 1 -27.56 35.25 17.60
N GLU A 2 -26.48 35.60 16.91
CA GLU A 2 -26.01 34.91 15.73
C GLU A 2 -25.33 33.60 16.13
N SER A 3 -25.72 32.49 15.50
CA SER A 3 -24.92 31.26 15.49
C SER A 3 -24.72 30.84 14.03
N GLY A 4 -23.66 31.38 13.43
CA GLY A 4 -23.17 30.94 12.14
C GLY A 4 -22.45 29.60 12.27
N PHE A 5 -23.09 28.52 11.81
CA PHE A 5 -22.39 27.27 11.49
C PHE A 5 -22.32 27.13 9.97
N SER A 6 -21.11 27.35 9.42
CA SER A 6 -20.82 27.20 7.99
C SER A 6 -20.67 25.71 7.63
N PHE A 7 -21.62 25.17 6.89
CA PHE A 7 -21.64 23.78 6.41
C PHE A 7 -20.78 23.53 5.15
N LEU A 8 -19.87 24.43 4.75
CA LEU A 8 -19.27 24.39 3.41
C LEU A 8 -17.87 23.74 3.28
N LYS A 9 -17.43 22.89 4.22
CA LYS A 9 -16.08 22.26 4.13
C LYS A 9 -16.01 20.74 4.19
N VAL A 10 -17.14 20.02 4.21
CA VAL A 10 -17.11 18.55 4.26
C VAL A 10 -17.22 17.90 2.87
N GLY A 11 -17.85 18.57 1.90
CA GLY A 11 -18.14 17.99 0.59
C GLY A 11 -16.99 17.95 -0.43
N ARG A 12 -15.90 18.72 -0.22
CA ARG A 12 -14.80 18.82 -1.21
C ARG A 12 -13.71 17.78 -1.04
N TRP A 13 -13.65 17.09 0.10
CA TRP A 13 -12.69 16.01 0.34
C TRP A 13 -13.19 14.63 -0.14
N LEU A 14 -14.50 14.39 -0.14
CA LEU A 14 -15.05 13.09 -0.56
C LEU A 14 -15.12 12.92 -2.09
N LYS A 15 -15.33 14.01 -2.85
CA LYS A 15 -15.31 13.96 -4.32
C LYS A 15 -13.92 13.63 -4.87
N SER A 16 -12.86 14.04 -4.16
CA SER A 16 -11.47 13.72 -4.50
C SER A 16 -11.12 12.24 -4.29
N LEU A 17 -11.79 11.52 -3.39
CA LEU A 17 -11.53 10.10 -3.17
C LEU A 17 -12.21 9.21 -4.22
N PHE A 18 -13.29 9.69 -4.85
CA PHE A 18 -14.06 8.93 -5.84
C PHE A 18 -13.59 9.19 -7.29
N GLU A 19 -13.15 10.41 -7.62
CA GLU A 19 -12.69 10.75 -8.98
C GLU A 19 -11.21 10.39 -9.25
N PHE A 20 -10.40 10.09 -8.22
CA PHE A 20 -9.08 9.45 -8.41
C PHE A 20 -9.19 7.95 -8.76
N GLY A 21 -10.33 7.31 -8.49
CA GLY A 21 -10.52 5.88 -8.76
C GLY A 21 -10.72 5.54 -10.25
N GLN A 22 -11.05 6.51 -11.10
CA GLN A 22 -11.42 6.27 -12.50
C GLN A 22 -10.33 6.64 -13.53
N ALA A 23 -9.15 7.08 -13.07
CA ALA A 23 -8.07 7.53 -13.95
C ALA A 23 -6.85 6.58 -14.04
N ILE A 24 -6.99 5.29 -13.69
CA ILE A 24 -5.93 4.28 -13.90
C ILE A 24 -6.32 3.38 -15.08
N LYS A 25 -6.41 3.97 -16.27
CA LYS A 25 -6.48 3.21 -17.54
C LYS A 25 -5.07 2.72 -17.86
N GLY A 26 -4.72 1.58 -17.29
CA GLY A 26 -3.41 0.95 -17.43
C GLY A 26 -3.14 0.04 -16.24
N GLU A 27 -3.91 -1.06 -16.12
CA GLU A 27 -3.58 -2.11 -15.17
C GLU A 27 -2.22 -2.69 -15.56
N ALA A 28 -1.17 -2.21 -14.90
CA ALA A 28 0.13 -2.80 -15.04
C ALA A 28 0.03 -4.22 -14.45
N LYS A 29 0.02 -5.21 -15.34
CA LYS A 29 -0.30 -6.62 -15.07
C LYS A 29 0.88 -7.31 -14.37
N PHE A 30 1.25 -6.82 -13.20
CA PHE A 30 2.31 -7.40 -12.38
C PHE A 30 1.71 -8.41 -11.40
N THR A 31 2.30 -9.60 -11.32
CA THR A 31 2.01 -10.57 -10.26
C THR A 31 2.70 -10.09 -8.98
N ILE A 32 1.93 -9.87 -7.91
CA ILE A 32 2.45 -9.48 -6.59
C ILE A 32 2.37 -10.69 -5.65
N GLN A 33 3.48 -10.97 -4.95
CA GLN A 33 3.55 -11.99 -3.90
C GLN A 33 4.16 -11.44 -2.61
N PHE A 34 3.92 -12.12 -1.48
CA PHE A 34 4.40 -11.73 -0.15
C PHE A 34 5.31 -12.81 0.42
N GLY A 35 6.57 -12.83 0.02
CA GLY A 35 7.44 -13.99 0.23
C GLY A 35 7.04 -15.18 -0.66
N LYS A 36 7.95 -16.16 -0.78
CA LYS A 36 7.79 -17.34 -1.63
C LYS A 36 7.48 -18.63 -0.85
N THR A 37 7.90 -18.71 0.41
CA THR A 37 7.69 -19.86 1.30
C THR A 37 6.97 -19.43 2.58
N GLU A 38 6.39 -20.36 3.33
CA GLU A 38 5.71 -20.06 4.60
C GLU A 38 6.60 -19.28 5.58
N ASN A 39 7.88 -19.65 5.69
CA ASN A 39 8.83 -18.94 6.53
C ASN A 39 9.07 -17.49 6.04
N GLN A 40 9.11 -17.28 4.72
CA GLN A 40 9.25 -15.94 4.15
C GLN A 40 7.99 -15.11 4.33
N ILE A 41 6.81 -15.72 4.15
CA ILE A 41 5.50 -15.09 4.42
C ILE A 41 5.46 -14.66 5.89
N TYR A 42 5.77 -15.56 6.83
CA TYR A 42 5.85 -15.23 8.25
C TYR A 42 6.80 -14.05 8.51
N HIS A 43 8.00 -14.07 7.95
CA HIS A 43 8.95 -12.98 8.15
C HIS A 43 8.52 -11.65 7.51
N ALA A 44 7.78 -11.68 6.40
CA ALA A 44 7.22 -10.49 5.77
C ALA A 44 6.19 -9.80 6.68
N PHE A 45 5.35 -10.57 7.38
CA PHE A 45 4.22 -10.05 8.17
C PHE A 45 4.46 -9.94 9.67
N ARG A 46 5.47 -10.60 10.25
CA ARG A 46 5.65 -10.65 11.72
C ARG A 46 5.61 -9.28 12.43
N HIS A 47 6.07 -8.21 11.76
CA HIS A 47 6.06 -6.88 12.35
C HIS A 47 4.69 -6.21 12.22
N THR A 48 3.92 -6.45 11.16
CA THR A 48 2.54 -5.97 11.06
C THR A 48 1.60 -6.76 11.97
N ASP A 49 1.86 -8.06 12.17
CA ASP A 49 1.15 -8.88 13.14
C ASP A 49 1.37 -8.32 14.56
N ALA A 50 2.61 -7.98 14.91
CA ALA A 50 2.95 -7.36 16.20
C ALA A 50 2.31 -5.97 16.41
N LEU A 51 1.88 -5.32 15.33
CA LEU A 51 1.13 -4.06 15.35
C LEU A 51 -0.39 -4.25 15.38
N GLY A 52 -0.86 -5.50 15.38
CA GLY A 52 -2.28 -5.85 15.37
C GLY A 52 -2.97 -5.65 14.02
N LEU A 53 -2.22 -5.52 12.93
CA LEU A 53 -2.78 -5.39 11.58
C LEU A 53 -3.09 -6.76 10.99
N GLU A 54 -4.30 -6.91 10.45
CA GLU A 54 -4.72 -8.12 9.76
C GLU A 54 -4.00 -8.21 8.39
N ARG A 55 -3.48 -9.41 8.07
CA ARG A 55 -2.62 -9.60 6.90
C ARG A 55 -3.33 -9.32 5.59
N THR A 56 -4.59 -9.72 5.43
CA THR A 56 -5.40 -9.46 4.22
C THR A 56 -5.61 -7.97 3.96
N ILE A 57 -5.78 -7.16 5.02
CA ILE A 57 -5.85 -5.70 4.94
C ILE A 57 -4.50 -5.15 4.46
N VAL A 58 -3.39 -5.62 5.03
CA VAL A 58 -2.04 -5.22 4.61
C VAL A 58 -1.77 -5.58 3.15
N GLU A 59 -2.11 -6.80 2.74
CA GLU A 59 -1.97 -7.26 1.36
C GLU A 59 -2.77 -6.41 0.39
N THR A 60 -4.06 -6.22 0.68
CA THR A 60 -4.98 -5.44 -0.14
C THR A 60 -4.50 -4.01 -0.30
N ALA A 61 -4.04 -3.38 0.80
CA ALA A 61 -3.52 -2.02 0.77
C ALA A 61 -2.26 -1.91 -0.11
N ILE A 62 -1.31 -2.84 0.03
CA ILE A 62 -0.08 -2.85 -0.78
C ILE A 62 -0.39 -3.15 -2.25
N LYS A 63 -1.23 -4.15 -2.55
CA LYS A 63 -1.66 -4.49 -3.92
C LYS A 63 -2.37 -3.32 -4.60
N LYS A 64 -3.18 -2.55 -3.86
CA LYS A 64 -3.85 -1.34 -4.36
C LYS A 64 -2.88 -0.19 -4.57
N HIS A 65 -1.91 0.00 -3.69
CA HIS A 65 -0.99 1.13 -3.73
C HIS A 65 0.12 0.95 -4.77
N PHE A 66 0.75 -0.24 -4.82
CA PHE A 66 1.95 -0.48 -5.63
C PHE A 66 1.86 -0.05 -7.10
N PRO A 67 0.74 -0.27 -7.84
CA PRO A 67 0.62 0.18 -9.23
C PRO A 67 0.91 1.67 -9.44
N SER A 68 0.60 2.52 -8.46
CA SER A 68 0.85 3.97 -8.55
C SER A 68 2.33 4.36 -8.52
N ILE A 69 3.20 3.47 -8.04
CA ILE A 69 4.65 3.68 -7.95
C ILE A 69 5.45 2.67 -8.76
N ALA A 70 4.79 1.73 -9.45
CA ALA A 70 5.44 0.60 -10.10
C ALA A 70 6.47 1.04 -11.17
N SER A 71 6.26 2.19 -11.82
CA SER A 71 7.21 2.76 -12.78
C SER A 71 8.59 3.11 -12.18
N LYS A 72 8.68 3.22 -10.86
CA LYS A 72 9.93 3.54 -10.14
C LYS A 72 10.77 2.31 -9.81
N ILE A 73 10.23 1.10 -9.98
CA ILE A 73 10.94 -0.12 -9.61
C ILE A 73 12.09 -0.37 -10.60
N THR A 74 13.26 -0.69 -10.05
CA THR A 74 14.43 -1.10 -10.84
C THR A 74 14.75 -2.55 -10.51
N GLU A 75 15.00 -3.37 -11.53
CA GLU A 75 15.36 -4.77 -11.32
C GLU A 75 16.61 -4.90 -10.44
N GLY A 76 16.59 -5.87 -9.53
CA GLY A 76 17.68 -6.08 -8.56
C GLY A 76 17.77 -5.04 -7.43
N LYS A 77 16.92 -4.00 -7.39
CA LYS A 77 16.92 -2.98 -6.33
C LYS A 77 15.58 -2.94 -5.57
N PRO A 78 15.60 -2.76 -4.23
CA PRO A 78 14.38 -2.55 -3.47
C PRO A 78 13.76 -1.20 -3.83
N LEU A 79 12.45 -1.19 -4.03
CA LEU A 79 11.63 0.01 -3.96
C LEU A 79 10.93 0.04 -2.61
N ASN A 80 11.33 0.98 -1.74
CA ASN A 80 10.69 1.20 -0.44
C ASN A 80 9.57 2.23 -0.59
N SER A 81 8.42 1.96 0.02
CA SER A 81 7.32 2.93 0.09
C SER A 81 6.61 2.88 1.43
N ILE A 82 6.10 4.03 1.85
CA ILE A 82 5.31 4.19 3.07
C ILE A 82 3.85 4.37 2.69
N ILE A 83 2.96 3.64 3.37
CA ILE A 83 1.50 3.75 3.26
C ILE A 83 0.89 3.84 4.65
N GLU A 84 -0.33 4.36 4.74
CA GLU A 84 -1.12 4.37 5.98
C GLU A 84 -2.19 3.28 5.93
N ILE A 85 -2.27 2.47 6.99
CA ILE A 85 -3.24 1.39 7.15
C ILE A 85 -3.80 1.49 8.57
N ALA A 86 -5.11 1.69 8.70
CA ALA A 86 -5.79 1.80 10.00
C ALA A 86 -5.11 2.81 10.96
N GLY A 87 -4.67 3.96 10.45
CA GLY A 87 -3.99 5.01 11.23
C GLY A 87 -2.53 4.71 11.57
N GLN A 88 -1.98 3.59 11.08
CA GLN A 88 -0.56 3.25 11.27
C GLN A 88 0.23 3.45 9.97
N ARG A 89 1.40 4.08 10.09
CA ARG A 89 2.33 4.23 8.97
C ARG A 89 3.19 2.99 8.85
N ILE A 90 3.11 2.33 7.71
CA ILE A 90 3.84 1.10 7.40
C ILE A 90 4.76 1.36 6.21
N GLN A 91 6.01 0.90 6.29
CA GLN A 91 6.91 0.81 5.15
C GLN A 91 6.90 -0.62 4.61
N TYR A 92 6.80 -0.77 3.29
CA TYR A 92 7.04 -2.03 2.60
C TYR A 92 8.17 -1.91 1.57
N SER A 93 8.87 -3.02 1.33
CA SER A 93 9.91 -3.13 0.29
C SER A 93 9.46 -4.07 -0.83
N ALA A 94 9.39 -3.55 -2.05
CA ALA A 94 9.09 -4.30 -3.26
C ALA A 94 10.38 -4.61 -4.05
N PHE A 95 10.53 -5.86 -4.50
CA PHE A 95 11.62 -6.30 -5.38
C PHE A 95 11.05 -6.91 -6.65
N LYS A 96 11.54 -6.47 -7.81
CA LYS A 96 11.24 -7.11 -9.09
C LYS A 96 12.18 -8.29 -9.29
N LEU A 97 11.60 -9.48 -9.44
CA LEU A 97 12.29 -10.71 -9.80
C LEU A 97 12.51 -10.80 -11.32
N SER A 98 13.40 -11.69 -11.76
CA SER A 98 13.75 -11.86 -13.17
C SER A 98 12.59 -12.38 -14.04
N ASP A 99 11.62 -13.06 -13.44
CA ASP A 99 10.38 -13.51 -14.10
C ASP A 99 9.31 -12.41 -14.20
N GLY A 100 9.62 -11.20 -13.71
CA GLY A 100 8.70 -10.06 -13.67
C GLY A 100 7.78 -10.01 -12.44
N THR A 101 7.83 -11.02 -11.56
CA THR A 101 7.07 -11.03 -10.31
C THR A 101 7.58 -9.96 -9.35
N ILE A 102 6.66 -9.30 -8.65
CA ILE A 102 6.96 -8.34 -7.59
C ILE A 102 6.86 -9.02 -6.24
N ASN A 103 8.00 -9.25 -5.60
CA ASN A 103 8.07 -9.83 -4.27
C ASN A 103 8.11 -8.73 -3.20
N ILE A 104 7.14 -8.76 -2.29
CA ILE A 104 7.12 -7.94 -1.08
C ILE A 104 7.75 -8.74 0.07
N GLY A 105 8.92 -8.31 0.53
CA GLY A 105 9.73 -9.11 1.47
C GLY A 105 9.88 -8.53 2.88
N ARG A 106 9.67 -7.22 3.05
CA ARG A 106 9.82 -6.54 4.34
C ARG A 106 8.63 -5.61 4.50
N ILE A 107 7.90 -5.76 5.61
CA ILE A 107 6.80 -4.88 5.98
C ILE A 107 6.96 -4.56 7.46
N HIS A 108 7.01 -3.28 7.82
CA HIS A 108 7.20 -2.85 9.21
C HIS A 108 6.63 -1.46 9.46
N GLY A 109 6.30 -1.16 10.71
CA GLY A 109 5.93 0.18 11.13
C GLY A 109 7.04 1.21 10.91
N VAL A 110 6.64 2.45 10.69
CA VAL A 110 7.50 3.63 10.68
C VAL A 110 7.29 4.35 12.01
N LYS A 111 8.39 4.70 12.69
CA LYS A 111 8.35 5.51 13.91
C LYS A 111 8.35 6.99 13.57
#